data_AF-A0A9P7RP15-F1
#
_entry.id   AF-A0A9P7RP15-F1
#
_cell.length_a   1.000
_cell.length_b   1.000
_cell.length_c   1.000
_cell.angle_alpha   90.00
_cell.angle_beta   90.00
_cell.angle_gamma   90.00
#
_symmetry.space_group_name_H-M   'P 1'
#
loop_
_entity.id
_entity.type
_entity.pdbx_description
1 polymer ?
#
loop_
_entity_poly.entity_id
_entity_poly.type
_entity_poly.pdbx_seq_one_letter_code
_entity_poly.pdbx_strand_id
1 'polypeptide(L)'
;MFGHRRFDAGVLIEPKPAFRFDPAGEKKLAEFRNDVWPTIERMNEIAPQHSRLFKEVILVGSPSKPFTYTAKNTARHQAILRDYDQEIVSDRTQSENSPLTSWNLGSTTSFVRAVIASVLTRTVQDEDDLFQHGCDSSMDP
;
A
#
# COMPACT_ATOMS: atom_id res chain seq x y z
N MET A 1 -3.05 -4.27 11.33
CA MET A 1 -3.32 -4.77 9.98
C MET A 1 -4.80 -4.59 9.67
N PHE A 2 -5.15 -4.05 8.50
CA PHE A 2 -6.51 -3.98 7.97
C PHE A 2 -6.54 -4.62 6.57
N GLY A 3 -7.73 -5.04 6.10
CA GLY A 3 -7.88 -5.68 4.77
C GLY A 3 -8.70 -6.98 4.71
N HIS A 4 -9.48 -7.33 5.74
CA HIS A 4 -10.13 -8.66 5.85
C HIS A 4 -11.17 -9.05 4.78
N ARG A 5 -11.46 -8.19 3.78
CA ARG A 5 -12.42 -8.52 2.69
C ARG A 5 -12.09 -7.92 1.32
N ARG A 6 -10.99 -7.16 1.14
CA ARG A 6 -10.59 -6.58 -0.16
C ARG A 6 -9.07 -6.41 -0.25
N PHE A 7 -8.52 -7.28 -1.11
CA PHE A 7 -7.20 -7.52 -1.72
C PHE A 7 -5.88 -6.84 -1.32
N ASP A 8 -5.80 -5.86 -0.43
CA ASP A 8 -4.48 -5.30 -0.04
C ASP A 8 -4.33 -5.17 1.47
N ALA A 9 -3.33 -5.87 2.02
CA ALA A 9 -2.90 -5.69 3.39
C ALA A 9 -2.34 -4.28 3.58
N GLY A 10 -2.85 -3.54 4.56
CA GLY A 10 -2.34 -2.21 4.91
C GLY A 10 -1.98 -2.07 6.38
N VAL A 11 -1.14 -1.07 6.66
CA VAL A 11 -0.68 -0.75 8.01
C VAL A 11 -1.00 0.70 8.37
N LEU A 12 -1.50 0.90 9.58
CA LEU A 12 -1.73 2.20 10.18
C LEU A 12 -0.77 2.35 11.37
N ILE A 13 0.11 3.35 11.32
CA ILE A 13 1.19 3.56 12.29
C ILE A 13 0.90 4.81 13.10
N GLU A 14 0.87 4.70 14.44
CA GLU A 14 0.86 5.86 15.33
C GLU A 14 2.30 6.20 15.74
N PRO A 15 2.84 7.39 15.35
CA PRO A 15 4.13 7.84 15.85
C PRO A 15 4.08 8.10 17.35
N LYS A 16 5.19 7.81 18.05
CA LYS A 16 5.36 8.20 19.45
C LYS A 16 5.17 9.72 19.61
N PRO A 17 4.75 10.24 20.77
CA PRO A 17 4.47 11.66 20.98
C PRO A 17 5.57 12.61 20.48
N ALA A 18 6.84 12.24 20.66
CA ALA A 18 8.00 13.05 20.21
C ALA A 18 8.17 13.14 18.68
N PHE A 19 7.57 12.22 17.93
CA PHE A 19 7.65 12.13 16.47
C PHE A 19 6.29 12.35 15.80
N ARG A 20 5.30 12.89 16.53
CA ARG A 20 4.00 13.21 15.94
C ARG A 20 4.14 14.38 14.97
N PHE A 21 3.56 14.21 13.80
CA PHE A 21 3.45 15.23 12.77
C PHE A 21 2.07 15.16 12.12
N ASP A 22 1.69 16.20 11.40
CA ASP A 22 0.46 16.19 10.63
C ASP A 22 0.68 15.42 9.31
N PRO A 23 0.03 14.26 9.10
CA PRO A 23 0.19 13.48 7.89
C PRO A 23 -0.40 14.17 6.65
N ALA A 24 -1.17 15.26 6.79
CA ALA A 24 -1.64 16.05 5.65
C ALA A 24 -0.48 16.72 4.87
N GLY A 25 0.69 16.86 5.47
CA GLY A 25 1.89 17.37 4.80
C GLY A 25 2.61 16.29 4.02
N GLU A 26 2.49 16.28 2.68
CA GLU A 26 3.09 15.28 1.78
C GLU A 26 4.59 15.06 2.04
N LYS A 27 5.36 16.13 2.26
CA LYS A 27 6.81 16.03 2.46
C LYS A 27 7.19 15.24 3.71
N LYS A 28 6.57 15.55 4.86
CA LYS A 28 6.86 14.86 6.13
C LYS A 28 6.32 13.43 6.12
N LEU A 29 5.18 13.21 5.46
CA LEU A 29 4.63 11.87 5.25
C LEU A 29 5.58 11.01 4.42
N ALA A 30 6.13 11.54 3.32
CA ALA A 30 7.09 10.84 2.48
C ALA A 30 8.41 10.55 3.22
N GLU A 31 8.93 11.52 3.98
CA GLU A 31 10.10 11.32 4.86
C GLU A 31 9.86 10.18 5.86
N PHE A 32 8.73 10.20 6.57
CA PHE A 32 8.39 9.15 7.53
C PHE A 32 8.21 7.78 6.87
N ARG A 33 7.52 7.71 5.72
CA ARG A 33 7.34 6.47 4.96
C ARG A 33 8.70 5.89 4.55
N ASN A 34 9.65 6.74 4.12
CA ASN A 34 11.00 6.31 3.79
C ASN A 34 11.80 5.84 5.01
N ASP A 35 11.62 6.47 6.18
CA ASP A 35 12.31 6.05 7.41
C ASP A 35 11.85 4.67 7.91
N VAL A 36 10.55 4.36 7.80
CA VAL A 36 10.01 3.07 8.24
C VAL A 36 10.17 1.96 7.20
N TRP A 37 10.36 2.31 5.93
CA TRP A 37 10.41 1.36 4.81
C TRP A 37 11.44 0.24 4.98
N PRO A 38 12.70 0.48 5.39
CA PRO A 38 13.67 -0.60 5.58
C PRO A 38 13.26 -1.64 6.63
N THR A 39 12.37 -1.26 7.56
CA THR A 39 11.81 -2.21 8.53
C THR A 39 10.67 -3.02 7.93
N ILE A 40 9.85 -2.38 7.09
CA ILE A 40 8.77 -3.04 6.37
C ILE A 40 9.32 -3.99 5.31
N GLU A 41 10.41 -3.65 4.61
CA GLU A 41 11.09 -4.55 3.67
C GLU A 41 11.53 -5.84 4.34
N ARG A 42 12.20 -5.75 5.50
CA ARG A 42 12.58 -6.91 6.32
C ARG A 42 11.36 -7.74 6.77
N MET A 43 10.22 -7.11 7.04
CA MET A 43 8.98 -7.83 7.33
C MET A 43 8.39 -8.50 6.09
N ASN A 44 8.48 -7.87 4.92
CA ASN A 44 8.00 -8.40 3.65
C ASN A 44 8.81 -9.61 3.17
N GLU A 45 10.11 -9.67 3.49
CA GLU A 45 10.99 -10.82 3.18
C GLU A 45 10.48 -12.13 3.78
N ILE A 46 9.92 -12.05 5.00
CA ILE A 46 9.37 -13.22 5.72
C ILE A 46 7.85 -13.38 5.54
N ALA A 47 7.19 -12.41 4.90
CA ALA A 47 5.76 -12.44 4.69
C ALA A 47 5.38 -13.20 3.40
N PRO A 48 4.24 -13.92 3.39
CA PRO A 48 3.64 -14.43 2.17
C PRO A 48 3.42 -13.31 1.15
N GLN A 49 3.52 -13.63 -0.15
CA GLN A 49 3.46 -12.65 -1.24
C GLN A 49 2.22 -11.74 -1.17
N HIS A 50 1.04 -12.31 -0.89
CA HIS A 50 -0.23 -11.59 -0.74
C HIS A 50 -0.35 -10.74 0.54
N SER A 51 0.61 -10.85 1.47
CA SER A 51 0.64 -10.09 2.73
C SER A 51 1.74 -9.03 2.76
N ARG A 52 2.50 -8.89 1.67
CA ARG A 52 3.56 -7.87 1.57
C ARG A 52 2.93 -6.47 1.51
N LEU A 53 3.54 -5.54 2.23
CA LEU A 53 3.11 -4.16 2.31
C LEU A 53 3.87 -3.30 1.29
N PHE A 54 3.17 -2.38 0.65
CA PHE A 54 3.75 -1.36 -0.22
C PHE A 54 3.83 0.00 0.51
N LYS A 55 4.61 0.96 0.02
CA LYS A 55 4.78 2.25 0.71
C LYS A 55 3.47 3.04 0.74
N GLU A 56 2.66 2.84 -0.28
CA GLU A 56 1.40 3.52 -0.57
C GLU A 56 0.28 3.07 0.38
N VAL A 57 0.40 1.88 0.98
CA VAL A 57 -0.56 1.34 1.96
C VAL A 57 -0.15 1.60 3.42
N ILE A 58 0.88 2.45 3.63
CA ILE A 58 1.31 2.92 4.96
C ILE A 58 0.56 4.20 5.30
N LEU A 59 -0.43 4.07 6.16
CA LEU A 59 -1.13 5.21 6.75
C LEU A 59 -0.46 5.62 8.05
N VAL A 60 -0.43 6.93 8.31
CA VAL A 60 0.12 7.49 9.55
C VAL A 60 -1.02 8.15 10.34
N GLY A 61 -1.07 7.85 11.64
CA GLY A 61 -2.05 8.42 12.54
C GLY A 61 -1.91 9.94 12.65
N SER A 62 -3.02 10.66 12.49
CA SER A 62 -3.08 12.11 12.69
C SER A 62 -3.17 12.46 14.17
N PRO A 63 -2.47 13.51 14.63
CA PRO A 63 -2.63 14.05 15.99
C PRO A 63 -4.08 14.46 16.30
N SER A 64 -4.85 14.83 15.28
CA SER A 64 -6.27 15.20 15.39
C SER A 64 -7.20 14.00 15.59
N LYS A 65 -6.74 12.79 15.21
CA LYS A 65 -7.45 11.51 15.37
C LYS A 65 -6.56 10.52 16.14
N PRO A 66 -6.22 10.79 17.41
CA PRO A 66 -5.33 9.93 18.19
C PRO A 66 -5.92 8.54 18.34
N PHE A 67 -5.07 7.53 18.45
CA PHE A 67 -5.56 6.17 18.65
C PHE A 67 -6.31 6.07 19.97
N THR A 68 -7.42 5.35 19.95
CA THR A 68 -8.18 5.07 21.16
C THR A 68 -7.63 3.81 21.82
N TYR A 69 -7.39 3.90 23.12
CA TYR A 69 -6.84 2.81 23.92
C TYR A 69 -7.88 2.30 24.94
N THR A 70 -7.81 1.03 25.30
CA THR A 70 -8.60 0.49 26.42
C THR A 70 -7.96 0.89 27.76
N ALA A 71 -8.68 0.66 28.86
CA ALA A 71 -8.14 0.83 30.21
C ALA A 71 -6.88 -0.02 30.50
N LYS A 72 -6.60 -1.04 29.67
CA LYS A 72 -5.38 -1.87 29.74
C LYS A 72 -4.29 -1.42 28.75
N ASN A 73 -4.41 -0.22 28.18
CA ASN A 73 -3.49 0.36 27.20
C ASN A 73 -3.32 -0.47 25.91
N THR A 74 -4.36 -1.23 25.53
CA THR A 74 -4.41 -1.91 24.23
C THR A 74 -5.16 -1.05 23.22
N ALA A 75 -4.63 -0.94 21.99
CA ALA A 75 -5.27 -0.19 20.93
C ALA A 75 -6.65 -0.79 20.60
N ARG A 76 -7.69 0.05 20.56
CA ARG A 76 -9.05 -0.33 20.18
C ARG A 76 -9.15 -0.44 18.67
N HIS A 77 -8.56 -1.50 18.13
CA HIS A 77 -8.35 -1.70 16.70
C HIS A 77 -9.60 -1.42 15.84
N GLN A 78 -10.77 -1.95 16.19
CA GLN A 78 -12.01 -1.71 15.45
C GLN A 78 -12.52 -0.25 15.50
N ALA A 79 -12.22 0.50 16.56
CA ALA A 79 -12.60 1.90 16.66
C ALA A 79 -11.65 2.74 15.78
N ILE A 80 -10.34 2.49 15.93
CA ILE A 80 -9.31 3.16 15.12
C ILE A 80 -9.54 2.91 13.62
N LEU A 81 -9.82 1.68 13.20
CA LEU A 81 -10.10 1.43 11.79
C LEU A 81 -11.36 2.15 11.27
N ARG A 82 -12.37 2.34 12.11
CA ARG A 82 -13.56 3.13 11.75
C ARG A 82 -13.25 4.62 11.61
N ASP A 83 -12.40 5.15 12.48
CA ASP A 83 -12.01 6.57 12.45
C ASP A 83 -11.18 6.93 11.20
N TYR A 84 -10.49 5.93 10.64
CA TYR A 84 -9.61 6.05 9.47
C TYR A 84 -10.19 5.40 8.20
N ASP A 85 -11.47 5.02 8.20
CA ASP A 85 -12.09 4.28 7.09
C ASP A 85 -12.04 5.09 5.78
N GLN A 86 -12.22 6.41 5.86
CA GLN A 86 -12.16 7.30 4.70
C GLN A 86 -10.74 7.37 4.11
N GLU A 87 -9.73 7.52 4.95
CA GLU A 87 -8.32 7.58 4.54
C GLU A 87 -7.86 6.25 3.93
N ILE A 88 -8.31 5.13 4.51
CA ILE A 88 -8.05 3.78 3.97
C ILE A 88 -8.63 3.61 2.57
N VAL A 89 -9.82 4.16 2.29
CA VAL A 89 -10.44 4.08 0.96
C VAL A 89 -9.78 5.04 -0.02
N SER A 90 -9.41 6.25 0.41
CA SER A 90 -8.80 7.27 -0.46
C SER A 90 -7.42 6.85 -0.97
N ASP A 91 -6.52 6.40 -0.10
CA ASP A 91 -5.16 5.99 -0.50
C ASP A 91 -5.18 4.81 -1.49
N ARG A 92 -6.22 3.96 -1.44
CA ARG A 92 -6.40 2.85 -2.40
C ARG A 92 -6.81 3.29 -3.80
N THR A 93 -7.35 4.49 -3.98
CA THR A 93 -7.74 5.02 -5.31
C THR A 93 -6.58 5.69 -6.04
N GLN A 94 -5.50 6.05 -5.34
CA GLN A 94 -4.24 6.47 -5.95
C GLN A 94 -3.42 5.25 -6.35
N SER A 95 -3.94 4.46 -7.30
CA SER A 95 -3.08 3.54 -8.03
C SER A 95 -2.14 4.39 -8.90
N GLU A 96 -0.82 4.19 -8.79
CA GLU A 96 0.24 4.94 -9.51
C GLU A 96 0.14 4.88 -11.04
N ASN A 97 -0.84 4.14 -11.54
CA ASN A 97 -1.24 4.09 -12.91
C ASN A 97 -2.08 5.30 -13.27
N SER A 98 -1.41 6.43 -13.55
CA SER A 98 -2.04 7.57 -14.19
C SER A 98 -2.82 7.08 -15.42
N PRO A 99 -4.15 7.29 -15.49
CA PRO A 99 -4.92 6.80 -16.62
C PRO A 99 -4.38 7.43 -17.90
N LEU A 100 -4.10 6.59 -18.90
CA LEU A 100 -3.69 7.04 -20.22
C LEU A 100 -4.68 8.07 -20.77
N THR A 101 -4.19 9.24 -21.18
CA THR A 101 -5.00 10.32 -21.78
C THR A 101 -5.68 9.88 -23.07
N SER A 102 -5.18 8.85 -23.75
CA SER A 102 -5.86 8.19 -24.87
C SER A 102 -5.52 6.70 -24.94
N TRP A 103 -6.55 5.88 -25.13
CA TRP A 103 -6.44 4.43 -25.33
C TRP A 103 -6.29 4.14 -26.82
N ASN A 104 -5.05 4.19 -27.32
CA ASN A 104 -4.70 3.69 -28.64
C ASN A 104 -3.78 2.47 -28.49
N LEU A 105 -3.65 1.64 -29.53
CA LEU A 105 -2.89 0.39 -29.43
C LEU A 105 -1.44 0.62 -28.96
N GLY A 106 -0.76 1.63 -29.51
CA GLY A 106 0.62 1.94 -29.14
C GLY A 106 0.80 2.45 -27.71
N SER A 107 -0.11 3.33 -27.24
CA SER A 107 -0.09 3.86 -25.88
C SER A 107 -0.46 2.78 -24.86
N THR A 108 -1.43 1.93 -25.20
CA THR A 108 -1.88 0.82 -24.34
C THR A 108 -0.79 -0.22 -24.19
N THR A 109 -0.12 -0.64 -25.26
CA THR A 109 1.01 -1.59 -25.18
C THR A 109 2.16 -1.01 -24.35
N SER A 110 2.50 0.26 -24.56
CA SER A 110 3.58 0.91 -23.79
C SER A 110 3.26 1.00 -22.30
N PHE A 111 2.00 1.31 -21.97
CA PHE A 111 1.52 1.35 -20.60
C PHE A 111 1.52 -0.03 -19.95
N VAL A 112 0.96 -1.04 -20.61
CA VAL A 112 0.96 -2.43 -20.10
C VAL A 112 2.40 -2.91 -19.87
N ARG A 113 3.33 -2.61 -20.78
CA ARG A 113 4.76 -2.95 -20.60
C ARG A 113 5.37 -2.24 -19.39
N ALA A 114 5.04 -0.97 -19.18
CA ALA A 114 5.52 -0.22 -18.01
C ALA A 114 4.97 -0.79 -16.69
N VAL A 115 3.70 -1.19 -16.67
CA VAL A 115 3.06 -1.85 -15.51
C VAL A 115 3.69 -3.22 -15.25
N ILE A 116 3.89 -4.03 -16.29
CA ILE A 116 4.52 -5.34 -16.17
C ILE A 116 5.96 -5.18 -15.65
N ALA A 117 6.72 -4.20 -16.16
CA ALA A 117 8.08 -3.93 -15.72
C ALA A 117 8.18 -3.36 -14.29
N SER A 118 7.14 -2.66 -13.80
CA SER A 118 7.12 -2.19 -12.41
C SER A 118 6.78 -3.32 -11.43
N VAL A 119 6.00 -4.31 -11.86
CA VAL A 119 5.59 -5.45 -11.02
C VAL A 119 6.59 -6.61 -11.09
N LEU A 120 7.15 -6.89 -12.25
CA LEU A 120 8.11 -7.98 -12.46
C LEU A 120 9.55 -7.45 -12.40
N THR A 121 10.37 -8.05 -11.55
CA THR A 121 11.80 -7.73 -11.42
C THR A 121 12.65 -8.21 -12.63
N ARG A 122 11.99 -8.71 -13.69
CA ARG A 122 12.61 -9.31 -14.88
C ARG A 122 11.97 -8.71 -16.14
N THR A 123 12.78 -8.55 -17.18
CA THR A 123 12.31 -8.16 -18.51
C THR A 123 11.54 -9.31 -19.16
N VAL A 124 10.31 -9.02 -19.58
CA VAL A 124 9.39 -9.94 -20.27
C VAL A 124 9.13 -9.38 -21.67
N GLN A 125 9.14 -10.23 -22.70
CA GLN A 125 8.80 -9.87 -24.08
C GLN A 125 7.27 -9.84 -24.28
N ASP A 126 6.81 -9.22 -25.37
CA ASP A 126 5.38 -9.04 -25.62
C ASP A 126 4.63 -10.37 -25.83
N GLU A 127 5.34 -11.42 -26.24
CA GLU A 127 4.83 -12.77 -26.51
C GLU A 127 5.08 -13.76 -25.36
N ASP A 128 5.76 -13.34 -24.29
CA ASP A 128 6.10 -14.20 -23.17
C ASP A 128 4.88 -14.49 -22.29
N ASP A 129 4.78 -15.73 -21.81
CA ASP A 129 3.73 -16.16 -20.91
C ASP A 129 3.98 -15.63 -19.48
N LEU A 130 3.26 -14.56 -19.10
CA LEU A 130 3.38 -13.91 -17.79
C LEU A 130 3.18 -14.87 -16.61
N PHE A 131 2.42 -15.95 -16.77
CA PHE A 131 2.23 -16.96 -15.72
C PHE A 131 3.52 -17.72 -15.42
N GLN A 132 4.37 -17.95 -16.43
CA GLN A 132 5.67 -18.58 -16.25
C GLN A 132 6.69 -17.64 -15.59
N HIS A 133 6.41 -16.34 -15.58
CA HIS A 133 7.23 -15.30 -14.97
C HIS A 133 6.79 -14.89 -13.56
N GLY A 134 5.82 -15.60 -12.98
CA GLY A 134 5.41 -15.43 -11.58
C GLY A 134 4.19 -14.53 -11.36
N CYS A 135 3.44 -14.19 -12.41
CA CYS A 135 2.07 -13.70 -12.25
C CYS A 135 1.17 -14.90 -11.93
N ASP A 136 0.60 -14.96 -10.72
CA ASP A 136 -0.40 -15.96 -10.37
C ASP A 136 -1.81 -15.46 -10.72
N SER A 137 -2.68 -16.37 -11.18
CA SER A 137 -4.10 -16.07 -11.26
C SER A 137 -4.70 -16.24 -9.87
N SER A 138 -4.85 -15.15 -9.12
CA SER A 138 -5.74 -15.17 -7.96
C SER A 138 -7.20 -15.11 -8.45
N MET A 139 -7.66 -16.18 -9.09
CA MET A 139 -9.08 -16.52 -9.13
C MET A 139 -9.32 -17.53 -8.02
N ASP A 140 -9.71 -17.03 -6.85
CA ASP A 140 -10.43 -17.87 -5.89
C ASP A 140 -11.95 -17.75 -6.18
N PRO A 141 -12.69 -18.88 -6.11
CA PRO A 141 -14.10 -19.00 -6.51
C PRO A 141 -15.12 -18.30 -5.60
#